data_AF-A0A8B3FQN6-F1
#
_entry.id   AF-A0A8B3FQN6-F1
#
_cell.length_a   1.000
_cell.length_b   1.000
_cell.length_c   1.000
_cell.angle_alpha   90.00
_cell.angle_beta   90.00
_cell.angle_gamma   90.00
#
_symmetry.space_group_name_H-M   'P 1'
#
loop_
_entity.id
_entity.type
_entity.pdbx_description
1 polymer ?
#
loop_
_entity_poly.entity_id
_entity_poly.type
_entity_poly.pdbx_seq_one_letter_code
_entity_poly.pdbx_strand_id
1 'polypeptide(L)'
;MRLPRPHLSPGRRSRIRRPHAEPPSVGGSIGALAGYVAAYSPSLLPRTWAFQGVIAAISSAFGYQVGMLTGWAGGLLGDVLGLRFDPRKLSRGGQRALTVAALAAAAAAAVGVPLAAQRSQRRTARACHADEPTAGWQLASAAATAGVFLLLQAQWRATAAAIDWVGTRLHGRIAWRVAERLVATLVVLTTIVAIFDTVILHGVIQVGRTASGRLDLTTPDGMHEPSSPNRSGSPASREAWSTLGLQGKIFVTGGPDAVRIAQVTAGPAREPLRVYAAMGSRSLRGLTEAVLAEMDRTDAWSRANLCIVTTTGRGSANEWSASAFEYLTRGDCCTIGMQYSGLPSAITLFTDKQIPVVASRALFEAIERRLLALPPDRRPRVYMAGESLGAFGSNGVFTDVDDLLARVDGAVWMGAPDFTPLKSELTAGRDEGSTVVVPVVDGGRHVRFAGQPWHLTHSEFGRELGPWAFPRIVYLQNDTDPVVWWGTRLLWRRPEWFDGLRAPDSTMARMHWVPFVTFWQVACDMPVCARMLEGFGHKYSATQVVPAWASVLGGEPTDDNEAIVEALVEDIRGRRAPRR
;
A
#
# COMPACT_ATOMS: atom_id res chain seq x y z
N MET A 1 34.87 -59.42 58.81
CA MET A 1 34.76 -58.42 57.72
C MET A 1 33.35 -58.44 57.17
N ARG A 2 32.51 -57.45 57.55
CA ARG A 2 31.21 -57.16 56.91
C ARG A 2 31.26 -55.69 56.48
N LEU A 3 31.18 -55.43 55.18
CA LEU A 3 31.18 -54.08 54.61
C LEU A 3 29.84 -53.37 54.91
N PRO A 4 29.83 -52.05 55.17
CA PRO A 4 28.59 -51.30 55.42
C PRO A 4 27.87 -50.98 54.10
N ARG A 5 26.54 -51.10 54.10
CA ARG A 5 25.66 -50.66 53.00
C ARG A 5 25.58 -49.12 52.98
N PRO A 6 25.61 -48.47 51.80
CA PRO A 6 25.44 -47.02 51.73
C PRO A 6 23.97 -46.63 51.96
N HIS A 7 23.76 -45.69 52.89
CA HIS A 7 22.48 -45.01 53.09
C HIS A 7 22.20 -44.08 51.89
N LEU A 8 21.26 -44.46 51.03
CA LEU A 8 20.69 -43.55 50.03
C LEU A 8 19.79 -42.52 50.74
N SER A 9 20.20 -41.25 50.73
CA SER A 9 19.38 -40.13 51.19
C SER A 9 18.12 -40.02 50.30
N PRO A 10 16.93 -39.69 50.86
CA PRO A 10 15.72 -39.55 50.06
C PRO A 10 15.87 -38.40 49.07
N GLY A 11 15.72 -38.71 47.78
CA GLY A 11 15.80 -37.78 46.68
C GLY A 11 14.94 -36.54 46.91
N ARG A 12 15.57 -35.38 46.77
CA ARG A 12 14.93 -34.06 46.70
C ARG A 12 13.92 -34.10 45.54
N ARG A 13 12.65 -34.39 45.83
CA ARG A 13 11.54 -34.26 44.88
C ARG A 13 11.57 -32.83 44.37
N SER A 14 12.10 -32.62 43.15
CA SER A 14 11.96 -31.35 42.46
C SER A 14 10.46 -31.13 42.30
N ARG A 15 9.87 -30.23 43.10
CA ARG A 15 8.51 -29.75 42.86
C ARG A 15 8.53 -29.11 41.47
N ILE A 16 8.09 -29.87 40.49
CA ILE A 16 7.97 -29.43 39.11
C ILE A 16 6.86 -28.37 39.11
N ARG A 17 7.25 -27.09 39.07
CA ARG A 17 6.33 -25.95 38.97
C ARG A 17 5.52 -26.07 37.67
N ARG A 18 4.23 -25.77 37.75
CA ARG A 18 3.32 -25.73 36.60
C ARG A 18 3.73 -24.56 35.67
N PRO A 19 3.85 -24.77 34.34
CA PRO A 19 4.37 -23.78 33.41
C PRO A 19 3.54 -22.48 33.32
N HIS A 20 2.22 -22.54 33.58
CA HIS A 20 1.33 -21.37 33.49
C HIS A 20 1.51 -20.32 34.58
N ALA A 21 2.30 -20.64 35.61
CA ALA A 21 2.66 -19.73 36.70
C ALA A 21 4.14 -19.30 36.63
N GLU A 22 4.86 -19.63 35.54
CA GLU A 22 6.22 -19.15 35.36
C GLU A 22 6.22 -17.64 35.07
N PRO A 23 7.13 -16.88 35.71
CA PRO A 23 7.30 -15.47 35.36
C PRO A 23 7.73 -15.33 33.90
N PRO A 24 7.43 -14.18 33.26
CA PRO A 24 7.81 -13.95 31.87
C PRO A 24 9.31 -14.19 31.64
N SER A 25 9.64 -14.79 30.50
CA SER A 25 11.03 -15.08 30.12
C SER A 25 11.85 -13.80 30.11
N VAL A 26 13.03 -13.79 30.74
CA VAL A 26 13.93 -12.61 30.73
C VAL A 26 14.30 -12.24 29.29
N GLY A 27 14.70 -13.24 28.49
CA GLY A 27 14.98 -13.03 27.06
C GLY A 27 13.76 -12.54 26.31
N GLY A 28 12.57 -13.09 26.61
CA GLY A 28 11.31 -12.63 26.03
C GLY A 28 10.99 -11.18 26.39
N SER A 29 11.14 -10.77 27.65
CA SER A 29 10.90 -9.39 28.09
C SER A 29 11.86 -8.40 27.43
N ILE A 30 13.14 -8.76 27.27
CA ILE A 30 14.13 -7.94 26.55
C ILE A 30 13.73 -7.81 25.07
N GLY A 31 13.37 -8.93 24.43
CA GLY A 31 12.93 -8.92 23.04
C GLY A 31 11.63 -8.13 22.83
N ALA A 32 10.69 -8.20 23.77
CA ALA A 32 9.46 -7.41 23.75
C ALA A 32 9.76 -5.91 23.84
N LEU A 33 10.65 -5.51 24.75
CA LEU A 33 11.09 -4.13 24.89
C LEU A 33 11.80 -3.64 23.62
N ALA A 34 12.66 -4.46 23.02
CA ALA A 34 13.32 -4.11 21.76
C ALA A 34 12.31 -3.90 20.62
N GLY A 35 11.33 -4.79 20.49
CA GLY A 35 10.23 -4.66 19.52
C GLY A 35 9.38 -3.42 19.77
N TYR A 36 9.09 -3.10 21.03
CA TYR A 36 8.39 -1.88 21.45
C TYR A 36 9.13 -0.63 21.01
N VAL A 37 10.41 -0.51 21.37
CA VAL A 37 11.26 0.64 21.02
C VAL A 37 11.34 0.80 19.50
N ALA A 38 11.58 -0.30 18.78
CA ALA A 38 11.67 -0.27 17.33
C ALA A 38 10.37 0.18 16.65
N ALA A 39 9.20 -0.22 17.16
CA ALA A 39 7.91 0.14 16.58
C ALA A 39 7.59 1.63 16.65
N TYR A 40 8.14 2.34 17.65
CA TYR A 40 8.00 3.79 17.80
C TYR A 40 8.97 4.60 16.92
N SER A 41 9.78 3.93 16.10
CA SER A 41 10.56 4.59 15.06
C SER A 41 9.65 5.25 13.99
N PRO A 42 10.17 6.23 13.23
CA PRO A 42 9.40 6.97 12.23
C PRO A 42 8.96 6.06 11.08
N SER A 43 7.88 6.43 10.41
CA SER A 43 7.38 5.77 9.18
C SER A 43 6.99 6.80 8.12
N LEU A 44 6.48 6.32 6.98
CA LEU A 44 6.10 7.14 5.83
C LEU A 44 5.06 8.19 6.19
N LEU A 45 4.05 7.80 6.98
CA LEU A 45 2.91 8.63 7.34
C LEU A 45 2.77 8.83 8.86
N PRO A 46 2.15 9.94 9.31
CA PRO A 46 1.88 10.17 10.72
C PRO A 46 0.75 9.26 11.20
N ARG A 47 1.01 8.46 12.24
CA ARG A 47 0.09 7.40 12.67
C ARG A 47 -0.86 7.85 13.77
N THR A 48 -2.08 7.34 13.73
CA THR A 48 -2.99 7.46 14.86
C THR A 48 -2.46 6.68 16.06
N TRP A 49 -2.91 7.05 17.27
CA TRP A 49 -2.52 6.33 18.49
C TRP A 49 -2.89 4.84 18.42
N ALA A 50 -4.00 4.52 17.74
CA ALA A 50 -4.50 3.15 17.60
C ALA A 50 -3.55 2.31 16.73
N PHE A 51 -3.22 2.77 15.53
CA PHE A 51 -2.31 2.03 14.65
C PHE A 51 -0.89 1.95 15.24
N GLN A 52 -0.40 3.02 15.87
CA GLN A 52 0.88 2.97 16.59
C GLN A 52 0.86 1.90 17.68
N GLY A 53 -0.24 1.81 18.45
CA GLY A 53 -0.40 0.81 19.50
C GLY A 53 -0.40 -0.62 18.97
N VAL A 54 -1.10 -0.87 17.86
CA VAL A 54 -1.13 -2.18 17.20
C VAL A 54 0.26 -2.59 16.70
N ILE A 55 0.98 -1.70 16.00
CA ILE A 55 2.34 -1.99 15.51
C ILE A 55 3.28 -2.32 16.68
N ALA A 56 3.23 -1.51 17.74
CA ALA A 56 4.06 -1.72 18.92
C ALA A 56 3.70 -3.02 19.64
N ALA A 57 2.42 -3.39 19.73
CA ALA A 57 2.00 -4.65 20.34
C ALA A 57 2.46 -5.87 19.53
N ILE A 58 2.27 -5.87 18.21
CA ILE A 58 2.69 -6.97 17.33
C ILE A 58 4.21 -7.11 17.34
N SER A 59 4.94 -5.99 17.25
CA SER A 59 6.41 -5.98 17.31
C SER A 59 6.93 -6.46 18.65
N SER A 60 6.28 -6.05 19.76
CA SER A 60 6.63 -6.54 21.10
C SER A 60 6.31 -8.03 21.26
N ALA A 61 5.19 -8.50 20.73
CA ALA A 61 4.82 -9.91 20.79
C ALA A 61 5.80 -10.78 20.00
N PHE A 62 6.14 -10.38 18.78
CA PHE A 62 7.16 -11.06 17.98
C PHE A 62 8.53 -11.05 18.66
N GLY A 63 8.96 -9.88 19.13
CA GLY A 63 10.20 -9.72 19.91
C GLY A 63 10.21 -10.61 21.15
N TYR A 64 9.08 -10.75 21.85
CA TYR A 64 8.95 -11.68 22.97
C TYR A 64 9.20 -13.13 22.57
N GLN A 65 8.59 -13.59 21.46
CA GLN A 65 8.77 -14.96 20.99
C GLN A 65 10.23 -15.22 20.58
N VAL A 66 10.85 -14.31 19.83
CA VAL A 66 12.26 -14.40 19.43
C VAL A 66 13.18 -14.38 20.65
N GLY A 67 12.95 -13.46 21.59
CA GLY A 67 13.72 -13.35 22.82
C GLY A 67 13.60 -14.59 23.72
N MET A 68 12.42 -15.21 23.76
CA MET A 68 12.21 -16.44 24.49
C MET A 68 12.96 -17.62 23.85
N LEU A 69 12.91 -17.76 22.52
CA LEU A 69 13.59 -18.82 21.77
C LEU A 69 15.12 -18.69 21.87
N THR A 70 15.64 -17.48 21.69
CA THR A 70 17.08 -17.20 21.82
C THR A 70 17.58 -17.41 23.24
N GLY A 71 16.84 -16.96 24.25
CA GLY A 71 17.16 -17.23 25.65
C GLY A 71 17.13 -18.73 26.00
N TRP A 72 16.20 -19.48 25.42
CA TRP A 72 16.15 -20.94 25.58
C TRP A 72 17.34 -21.63 24.90
N ALA A 73 17.65 -21.28 23.65
CA ALA A 73 18.79 -21.82 22.90
C ALA A 73 20.13 -21.50 23.57
N GLY A 74 20.33 -20.25 24.00
CA GLY A 74 21.50 -19.83 24.76
C GLY A 74 21.61 -20.55 26.10
N GLY A 75 20.48 -20.84 26.76
CA GLY A 75 20.42 -21.63 27.98
C GLY A 75 20.85 -23.10 27.79
N LEU A 76 20.58 -23.70 26.62
CA LEU A 76 21.04 -25.04 26.24
C LEU A 76 22.53 -25.03 25.92
N LEU A 77 23.01 -24.04 25.17
CA LEU A 77 24.44 -23.90 24.85
C LEU A 77 25.26 -23.64 26.12
N GLY A 78 24.74 -22.84 27.04
CA GLY A 78 25.36 -22.61 28.35
C GLY A 78 25.39 -23.86 29.25
N ASP A 79 24.45 -24.80 29.08
CA ASP A 79 24.52 -26.11 29.73
C ASP A 79 25.66 -26.97 29.17
N VAL A 80 25.86 -26.92 27.86
CA VAL A 80 26.94 -27.66 27.17
C VAL A 80 28.31 -27.06 27.50
N LEU A 81 28.42 -25.73 27.58
CA LEU A 81 29.67 -25.00 27.84
C LEU A 81 29.96 -24.73 29.32
N GLY A 82 29.05 -25.04 30.24
CA GLY A 82 29.19 -24.79 31.68
C GLY A 82 29.10 -23.31 32.11
N LEU A 83 28.79 -22.40 31.20
CA LEU A 83 28.78 -20.94 31.42
C LEU A 83 27.38 -20.42 31.77
N ARG A 84 26.76 -20.94 32.85
CA ARG A 84 25.44 -20.45 33.29
C ARG A 84 25.54 -19.30 34.28
N PHE A 85 25.08 -18.13 33.85
CA PHE A 85 24.67 -17.06 34.76
C PHE A 85 23.33 -17.45 35.40
N ASP A 86 23.33 -17.75 36.70
CA ASP A 86 22.11 -18.02 37.46
C ASP A 86 21.84 -16.85 38.41
N PRO A 87 20.86 -15.97 38.09
CA PRO A 87 20.49 -14.85 38.95
C PRO A 87 20.05 -15.29 40.36
N ARG A 88 19.68 -16.56 40.54
CA ARG A 88 19.31 -17.12 41.85
C ARG A 88 20.50 -17.30 42.79
N LYS A 89 21.73 -17.25 42.25
CA LYS A 89 22.98 -17.23 43.03
C LYS A 89 23.27 -15.84 43.62
N LEU A 90 22.57 -14.79 43.17
CA LEU A 90 22.66 -13.46 43.78
C LEU A 90 21.99 -13.45 45.16
N SER A 91 22.45 -12.58 46.05
CA SER A 91 21.81 -12.34 47.35
C SER A 91 20.34 -11.90 47.17
N ARG A 92 19.50 -12.09 48.20
CA ARG A 92 18.10 -11.61 48.18
C ARG A 92 18.01 -10.11 47.88
N GLY A 93 19.00 -9.33 48.35
CA GLY A 93 19.15 -7.91 48.03
C GLY A 93 19.45 -7.68 46.55
N GLY A 94 20.39 -8.44 45.97
CA GLY A 94 20.73 -8.36 44.55
C GLY A 94 19.57 -8.74 43.62
N GLN A 95 18.79 -9.77 43.96
CA GLN A 95 17.60 -10.17 43.19
C GLN A 95 16.49 -9.11 43.24
N ARG A 96 16.27 -8.49 44.41
CA ARG A 96 15.33 -7.37 44.56
C ARG A 96 15.80 -6.16 43.77
N ALA A 97 17.07 -5.80 43.88
CA ALA A 97 17.66 -4.68 43.15
C ALA A 97 17.51 -4.86 41.63
N LEU A 98 17.81 -6.05 41.10
CA LEU A 98 17.64 -6.38 39.69
C LEU A 98 16.17 -6.29 39.25
N THR A 99 15.24 -6.78 40.07
CA THR A 99 13.80 -6.70 39.77
C THR A 99 13.31 -5.26 39.74
N VAL A 100 13.70 -4.45 40.73
CA VAL A 100 13.35 -3.03 40.79
C VAL A 100 13.95 -2.28 39.60
N ALA A 101 15.22 -2.54 39.27
CA ALA A 101 15.87 -1.94 38.10
C ALA A 101 15.17 -2.30 36.79
N ALA A 102 14.76 -3.57 36.61
CA ALA A 102 14.02 -4.02 35.43
C ALA A 102 12.62 -3.37 35.34
N LEU A 103 11.90 -3.28 36.45
CA LEU A 103 10.59 -2.60 36.51
C LEU A 103 10.72 -1.10 36.25
N ALA A 104 11.75 -0.47 36.82
CA ALA A 104 12.03 0.94 36.58
C ALA A 104 12.38 1.20 35.11
N ALA A 105 13.21 0.34 34.49
CA ALA A 105 13.54 0.44 33.07
C ALA A 105 12.31 0.24 32.18
N ALA A 106 11.45 -0.73 32.50
CA ALA A 106 10.20 -0.96 31.77
C ALA A 106 9.22 0.22 31.90
N ALA A 107 9.06 0.78 33.11
CA ALA A 107 8.23 1.96 33.34
C ALA A 107 8.78 3.19 32.62
N ALA A 108 10.11 3.41 32.69
CA ALA A 108 10.78 4.48 31.97
C ALA A 108 10.62 4.34 30.46
N ALA A 109 10.70 3.13 29.91
CA ALA A 109 10.46 2.89 28.48
C ALA A 109 9.00 3.12 28.08
N ALA A 110 8.04 2.64 28.87
CA ALA A 110 6.61 2.77 28.61
C ALA A 110 6.15 4.24 28.52
N VAL A 111 6.84 5.15 29.22
CA VAL A 111 6.56 6.59 29.20
C VAL A 111 7.50 7.32 28.24
N GLY A 112 8.80 7.07 28.35
CA GLY A 112 9.84 7.80 27.63
C GLY A 112 9.85 7.56 26.12
N VAL A 113 9.58 6.32 25.68
CA VAL A 113 9.60 5.98 24.25
C VAL A 113 8.47 6.70 23.48
N PRO A 114 7.19 6.63 23.90
CA PRO A 114 6.13 7.40 23.26
C PRO A 114 6.37 8.92 23.29
N LEU A 115 6.89 9.45 24.39
CA LEU A 115 7.22 10.87 24.52
C LEU A 115 8.32 11.30 23.54
N ALA A 116 9.39 10.50 23.41
CA ALA A 116 10.44 10.76 22.44
C ALA A 116 9.91 10.67 21.00
N ALA A 117 9.09 9.66 20.71
CA ALA A 117 8.50 9.43 19.39
C ALA A 117 7.53 10.53 18.97
N GLN A 118 6.88 11.22 19.90
CA GLN A 118 5.96 12.33 19.61
C GLN A 118 6.63 13.43 18.76
N ARG A 119 7.91 13.74 19.04
CA ARG A 119 8.67 14.73 18.25
C ARG A 119 8.80 14.29 16.80
N SER A 120 9.11 13.01 16.57
CA SER A 120 9.20 12.48 15.21
C SER A 120 7.84 12.44 14.52
N GLN A 121 6.78 12.05 15.22
CA GLN A 121 5.43 12.00 14.65
C GLN A 121 4.95 13.40 14.25
N ARG A 122 5.25 14.44 15.04
CA ARG A 122 5.00 15.84 14.65
C ARG A 122 5.80 16.27 13.42
N ARG A 123 7.07 15.87 13.31
CA ARG A 123 7.88 16.15 12.12
C ARG A 123 7.33 15.48 10.87
N THR A 124 6.93 14.20 10.97
CA THR A 124 6.27 13.49 9.87
C THR A 124 4.95 14.16 9.51
N ALA A 125 4.12 14.53 10.49
CA ALA A 125 2.87 15.24 10.24
C ALA A 125 3.07 16.58 9.50
N ARG A 126 4.06 17.38 9.91
CA ARG A 126 4.42 18.63 9.23
C ARG A 126 4.89 18.41 7.79
N ALA A 127 5.74 17.40 7.57
CA ALA A 127 6.23 17.05 6.23
C ALA A 127 5.10 16.56 5.30
N CYS A 128 4.08 15.92 5.86
CA CYS A 128 2.90 15.46 5.12
C CYS A 128 1.74 16.47 5.09
N HIS A 129 1.91 17.68 5.64
CA HIS A 129 0.84 18.65 5.87
C HIS A 129 -0.42 18.05 6.52
N ALA A 130 -0.23 17.16 7.49
CA ALA A 130 -1.28 16.45 8.19
C ALA A 130 -1.44 16.92 9.64
N ASP A 131 -2.55 16.53 10.27
CA ASP A 131 -2.82 16.84 11.68
C ASP A 131 -1.69 16.33 12.59
N GLU A 132 -1.18 17.20 13.45
CA GLU A 132 -0.20 16.80 14.45
C GLU A 132 -0.83 15.89 15.54
N PRO A 133 -0.05 14.95 16.11
CA PRO A 133 -0.50 14.15 17.24
C PRO A 133 -0.94 15.01 18.43
N THR A 134 -2.11 14.69 18.98
CA THR A 134 -2.65 15.34 20.17
C THR A 134 -1.79 15.07 21.42
N ALA A 135 -2.00 15.87 22.47
CA ALA A 135 -1.30 15.70 23.76
C ALA A 135 -1.58 14.33 24.42
N GLY A 136 -2.69 13.67 24.09
CA GLY A 136 -3.03 12.34 24.62
C GLY A 136 -2.46 11.17 23.82
N TRP A 137 -1.83 11.42 22.66
CA TRP A 137 -1.38 10.36 21.75
C TRP A 137 -0.39 9.38 22.38
N GLN A 138 0.51 9.86 23.25
CA GLN A 138 1.53 9.03 23.89
C GLN A 138 0.90 8.02 24.83
N LEU A 139 0.00 8.51 25.71
CA LEU A 139 -0.72 7.67 26.66
C LEU A 139 -1.65 6.70 25.94
N ALA A 140 -2.42 7.18 24.96
CA ALA A 140 -3.35 6.34 24.20
C ALA A 140 -2.64 5.25 23.40
N SER A 141 -1.50 5.56 22.76
CA SER A 141 -0.72 4.55 22.01
C SER A 141 -0.05 3.54 22.93
N ALA A 142 0.47 3.96 24.08
CA ALA A 142 1.04 3.06 25.08
C ALA A 142 -0.03 2.15 25.70
N ALA A 143 -1.20 2.69 26.04
CA ALA A 143 -2.33 1.93 26.55
C ALA A 143 -2.86 0.92 25.53
N ALA A 144 -3.01 1.33 24.26
CA ALA A 144 -3.38 0.43 23.17
C ALA A 144 -2.34 -0.68 22.98
N THR A 145 -1.05 -0.34 23.05
CA THR A 145 0.04 -1.32 22.99
C THR A 145 -0.08 -2.34 24.11
N ALA A 146 -0.22 -1.88 25.35
CA ALA A 146 -0.34 -2.75 26.52
C ALA A 146 -1.56 -3.66 26.42
N GLY A 147 -2.72 -3.12 26.03
CA GLY A 147 -3.95 -3.89 25.85
C GLY A 147 -3.80 -5.01 24.84
N VAL A 148 -3.36 -4.69 23.61
CA VAL A 148 -3.20 -5.69 22.53
C VAL A 148 -2.09 -6.69 22.86
N PHE A 149 -0.96 -6.24 23.40
CA PHE A 149 0.13 -7.14 23.79
C PHE A 149 -0.31 -8.11 24.89
N LEU A 150 -1.01 -7.64 25.92
CA LEU A 150 -1.52 -8.49 27.00
C LEU A 150 -2.55 -9.51 26.49
N LEU A 151 -3.38 -9.14 25.51
CA LEU A 151 -4.30 -10.08 24.86
C LEU A 151 -3.54 -11.20 24.12
N LEU A 152 -2.51 -10.86 23.34
CA LEU A 152 -1.68 -11.85 22.64
C LEU A 152 -0.92 -12.75 23.62
N GLN A 153 -0.43 -12.19 24.73
CA GLN A 153 0.22 -12.98 25.79
C GLN A 153 -0.78 -13.86 26.55
N ALA A 154 -1.99 -13.38 26.81
CA ALA A 154 -3.05 -14.17 27.43
C ALA A 154 -3.44 -15.35 26.53
N GLN A 155 -3.55 -15.12 25.22
CA GLN A 155 -3.78 -16.16 24.22
C GLN A 155 -2.65 -17.20 24.25
N TRP A 156 -1.39 -16.77 24.20
CA TRP A 156 -0.23 -17.66 24.28
C TRP A 156 -0.29 -18.57 25.52
N ARG A 157 -0.55 -17.97 26.69
CA ARG A 157 -0.65 -18.70 27.97
C ARG A 157 -1.84 -19.66 28.00
N ALA A 158 -2.98 -19.27 27.44
CA ALA A 158 -4.16 -20.13 27.36
C ALA A 158 -3.92 -21.34 26.46
N THR A 159 -3.28 -21.15 25.30
CA THR A 159 -2.92 -22.25 24.39
C THR A 159 -1.90 -23.19 25.03
N ALA A 160 -0.87 -22.62 25.67
CA ALA A 160 0.11 -23.39 26.43
C ALA A 160 -0.58 -24.22 27.54
N ALA A 161 -1.53 -23.63 28.26
CA ALA A 161 -2.32 -24.28 29.30
C ALA A 161 -3.16 -25.45 28.80
N ALA A 162 -3.82 -25.27 27.67
CA ALA A 162 -4.59 -26.34 27.04
C ALA A 162 -3.71 -27.52 26.65
N ILE A 163 -2.55 -27.27 26.05
CA ILE A 163 -1.64 -28.33 25.58
C ILE A 163 -1.00 -29.08 26.75
N ASP A 164 -0.53 -28.37 27.78
CA ASP A 164 0.00 -29.00 28.99
C ASP A 164 -1.07 -29.85 29.70
N TRP A 165 -2.33 -29.36 29.76
CA TRP A 165 -3.44 -30.15 30.31
C TRP A 165 -3.66 -31.47 29.55
N VAL A 166 -3.63 -31.45 28.21
CA VAL A 166 -3.69 -32.68 27.40
C VAL A 166 -2.45 -33.55 27.60
N GLY A 167 -1.25 -32.97 27.58
CA GLY A 167 0.02 -33.67 27.72
C GLY A 167 0.20 -34.36 29.08
N THR A 168 -0.38 -33.80 30.15
CA THR A 168 -0.37 -34.44 31.48
C THR A 168 -1.18 -35.74 31.53
N ARG A 169 -2.02 -36.01 30.53
CA ARG A 169 -2.80 -37.25 30.39
C ARG A 169 -2.11 -38.32 29.53
N LEU A 170 -0.93 -38.04 28.96
CA LEU A 170 -0.22 -38.92 28.04
C LEU A 170 1.23 -39.20 28.50
N HIS A 171 1.82 -40.31 28.04
CA HIS A 171 3.23 -40.64 28.32
C HIS A 171 4.17 -39.82 27.42
N GLY A 172 5.17 -39.12 28.00
CA GLY A 172 6.21 -38.38 27.22
C GLY A 172 6.40 -36.89 27.57
N ARG A 173 6.63 -36.55 28.85
CA ARG A 173 6.56 -35.16 29.38
C ARG A 173 7.52 -34.13 28.76
N ILE A 174 8.64 -34.54 28.18
CA ILE A 174 9.62 -33.60 27.60
C ILE A 174 9.21 -33.19 26.18
N ALA A 175 8.80 -34.15 25.35
CA ALA A 175 8.31 -33.89 24.00
C ALA A 175 7.09 -32.94 24.03
N TRP A 176 6.18 -33.14 24.99
CA TRP A 176 5.00 -32.29 25.16
C TRP A 176 5.31 -30.84 25.56
N ARG A 177 6.39 -30.58 26.29
CA ARG A 177 6.80 -29.21 26.66
C ARG A 177 7.39 -28.42 25.50
N VAL A 178 8.14 -29.10 24.65
CA VAL A 178 8.66 -28.51 23.42
C VAL A 178 7.49 -28.25 22.46
N ALA A 179 6.60 -29.23 22.30
CA ALA A 179 5.40 -29.09 21.48
C ALA A 179 4.48 -27.95 21.97
N GLU A 180 4.22 -27.84 23.28
CA GLU A 180 3.44 -26.74 23.90
C GLU A 180 3.97 -25.37 23.48
N ARG A 181 5.28 -25.12 23.66
CA ARG A 181 5.89 -23.84 23.34
C ARG A 181 5.86 -23.55 21.84
N LEU A 182 6.16 -24.54 21.02
CA LEU A 182 6.17 -24.38 19.56
C LEU A 182 4.77 -24.12 19.02
N VAL A 183 3.76 -24.88 19.47
CA VAL A 183 2.37 -24.71 19.04
C VAL A 183 1.77 -23.40 19.57
N ALA A 184 2.00 -23.05 20.84
CA ALA A 184 1.53 -21.76 21.38
C ALA A 184 2.17 -20.57 20.64
N THR A 185 3.47 -20.66 20.33
CA THR A 185 4.16 -19.66 19.50
C THR A 185 3.56 -19.60 18.11
N LEU A 186 3.35 -20.76 17.47
CA LEU A 186 2.73 -20.86 16.15
C LEU A 186 1.33 -20.23 16.15
N VAL A 187 0.49 -20.50 17.14
CA VAL A 187 -0.85 -19.92 17.26
C VAL A 187 -0.81 -18.40 17.39
N VAL A 188 0.12 -17.85 18.18
CA VAL A 188 0.31 -16.39 18.27
C VAL A 188 0.80 -15.81 16.94
N LEU A 189 1.77 -16.46 16.29
CA LEU A 189 2.26 -16.02 14.98
C LEU A 189 1.14 -16.09 13.93
N THR A 190 0.32 -17.14 13.93
CA THR A 190 -0.87 -17.26 13.07
C THR A 190 -1.89 -16.18 13.40
N THR A 191 -2.07 -15.81 14.66
CA THR A 191 -2.96 -14.72 15.06
C THR A 191 -2.41 -13.36 14.60
N ILE A 192 -1.10 -13.15 14.68
CA ILE A 192 -0.43 -12.00 14.10
C ILE A 192 -0.66 -11.96 12.58
N VAL A 193 -0.60 -13.11 11.90
CA VAL A 193 -0.94 -13.24 10.46
C VAL A 193 -2.45 -13.03 10.20
N ALA A 194 -3.34 -13.34 11.13
CA ALA A 194 -4.76 -13.03 11.00
C ALA A 194 -5.03 -11.53 11.22
N ILE A 195 -4.31 -10.90 12.16
CA ILE A 195 -4.29 -9.45 12.32
C ILE A 195 -3.71 -8.81 11.06
N PHE A 196 -2.70 -9.43 10.43
CA PHE A 196 -2.15 -8.99 9.16
C PHE A 196 -3.24 -8.93 8.11
N ASP A 197 -3.96 -10.04 7.92
CA ASP A 197 -5.07 -10.11 6.98
C ASP A 197 -6.11 -9.03 7.26
N THR A 198 -6.46 -8.82 8.54
CA THR A 198 -7.43 -7.79 8.94
C THR A 198 -6.93 -6.36 8.71
N VAL A 199 -5.70 -6.04 9.11
CA VAL A 199 -5.10 -4.70 8.99
C VAL A 199 -4.87 -4.34 7.53
N ILE A 200 -4.35 -5.29 6.75
CA ILE A 200 -4.17 -5.13 5.30
C ILE A 200 -5.52 -5.03 4.63
N LEU A 201 -6.47 -5.92 4.90
CA LEU A 201 -7.81 -5.84 4.29
C LEU A 201 -8.47 -4.49 4.57
N HIS A 202 -8.48 -4.02 5.82
CA HIS A 202 -9.01 -2.69 6.14
C HIS A 202 -8.18 -1.57 5.51
N GLY A 203 -6.86 -1.67 5.54
CA GLY A 203 -5.93 -0.71 4.95
C GLY A 203 -6.17 -0.54 3.47
N VAL A 204 -6.27 -1.64 2.76
CA VAL A 204 -6.41 -1.63 1.31
C VAL A 204 -7.83 -1.25 0.92
N ILE A 205 -8.86 -1.63 1.69
CA ILE A 205 -10.22 -1.08 1.52
C ILE A 205 -10.21 0.45 1.65
N GLN A 206 -9.46 1.01 2.60
CA GLN A 206 -9.36 2.46 2.77
C GLN A 206 -8.56 3.12 1.64
N VAL A 207 -7.47 2.51 1.17
CA VAL A 207 -6.76 2.95 -0.05
C VAL A 207 -7.70 2.91 -1.27
N GLY A 208 -8.52 1.87 -1.40
CA GLY A 208 -9.57 1.82 -2.41
C GLY A 208 -10.55 2.99 -2.28
N ARG A 209 -10.93 3.39 -1.06
CA ARG A 209 -11.80 4.57 -0.84
C ARG A 209 -11.13 5.88 -1.26
N THR A 210 -9.80 5.99 -1.18
CA THR A 210 -9.08 7.20 -1.62
C THR A 210 -8.96 7.28 -3.13
N ALA A 211 -8.62 6.18 -3.79
CA ALA A 211 -8.56 6.08 -5.25
C ALA A 211 -9.96 6.21 -5.88
N SER A 212 -11.00 5.67 -5.25
CA SER A 212 -12.33 5.49 -5.86
C SER A 212 -13.45 6.41 -5.37
N GLY A 213 -13.23 7.28 -4.38
CA GLY A 213 -14.26 8.20 -3.86
C GLY A 213 -15.54 7.52 -3.36
N ARG A 214 -15.59 7.17 -2.06
CA ARG A 214 -16.71 6.55 -1.31
C ARG A 214 -17.19 5.17 -1.82
N LEU A 215 -17.42 4.27 -0.85
CA LEU A 215 -17.87 2.87 -1.01
C LEU A 215 -19.38 2.73 -0.78
N ASP A 216 -20.17 3.76 -1.07
CA ASP A 216 -21.62 3.66 -0.91
C ASP A 216 -22.18 2.80 -2.05
N LEU A 217 -22.89 1.72 -1.72
CA LEU A 217 -23.46 0.81 -2.72
C LEU A 217 -24.67 1.42 -3.44
N THR A 218 -25.10 2.61 -3.02
CA THR A 218 -26.21 3.36 -3.57
C THR A 218 -25.69 4.50 -4.45
N THR A 219 -26.38 4.73 -5.56
CA THR A 219 -26.14 5.92 -6.40
C THR A 219 -26.40 7.16 -5.54
N PRO A 220 -25.42 8.07 -5.35
CA PRO A 220 -25.62 9.26 -4.52
C PRO A 220 -26.78 10.12 -5.02
N ASP A 221 -27.46 10.79 -4.10
CA ASP A 221 -28.50 11.76 -4.45
C ASP A 221 -27.92 12.85 -5.37
N GLY A 222 -28.54 13.04 -6.54
CA GLY A 222 -28.09 13.99 -7.57
C GLY A 222 -27.27 13.39 -8.72
N MET A 223 -26.92 12.10 -8.69
CA MET A 223 -26.32 11.41 -9.84
C MET A 223 -27.42 10.82 -10.73
N HIS A 224 -27.58 11.39 -11.91
CA HIS A 224 -28.60 11.01 -12.89
C HIS A 224 -27.98 10.34 -14.11
N GLU A 225 -28.82 9.58 -14.82
CA GLU A 225 -28.48 8.96 -16.10
C GLU A 225 -27.96 10.03 -17.09
N PRO A 226 -26.82 9.79 -17.79
CA PRO A 226 -26.33 10.71 -18.80
C PRO A 226 -27.35 10.88 -19.94
N SER A 227 -27.72 12.12 -20.25
CA SER A 227 -28.56 12.41 -21.42
C SER A 227 -27.77 12.41 -22.74
N SER A 228 -26.46 12.62 -22.67
CA SER A 228 -25.59 12.70 -23.85
C SER A 228 -25.40 11.33 -24.50
N PRO A 229 -25.62 11.19 -25.83
CA PRO A 229 -25.40 9.93 -26.53
C PRO A 229 -23.91 9.53 -26.58
N ASN A 230 -22.99 10.45 -26.28
CA ASN A 230 -21.54 10.25 -26.30
C ASN A 230 -21.00 9.47 -25.08
N ARG A 231 -21.89 9.12 -24.15
CA ARG A 231 -21.54 8.46 -22.89
C ARG A 231 -22.27 7.12 -22.78
N SER A 232 -21.56 6.09 -22.35
CA SER A 232 -22.20 4.82 -21.97
C SER A 232 -23.16 5.04 -20.80
N GLY A 233 -24.20 4.21 -20.67
CA GLY A 233 -25.25 4.43 -19.68
C GLY A 233 -26.36 5.39 -20.11
N SER A 234 -26.23 6.11 -21.24
CA SER A 234 -27.30 6.96 -21.77
C SER A 234 -28.44 6.16 -22.43
N PRO A 235 -29.60 6.76 -22.73
CA PRO A 235 -30.67 6.08 -23.46
C PRO A 235 -30.28 5.55 -24.85
N ALA A 236 -29.22 6.10 -25.44
CA ALA A 236 -28.66 5.62 -26.70
C ALA A 236 -27.67 4.45 -26.52
N SER A 237 -27.18 4.22 -25.29
CA SER A 237 -26.19 3.20 -24.97
C SER A 237 -26.78 1.79 -24.93
N ARG A 238 -25.97 0.81 -25.30
CA ARG A 238 -26.31 -0.61 -25.11
C ARG A 238 -26.06 -1.08 -23.67
N GLU A 239 -25.28 -0.32 -22.91
CA GLU A 239 -25.07 -0.53 -21.49
C GLU A 239 -26.11 0.29 -20.71
N ALA A 240 -27.19 -0.36 -20.28
CA ALA A 240 -28.25 0.33 -19.55
C ALA A 240 -27.72 0.90 -18.22
N TRP A 241 -28.10 2.13 -17.89
CA TRP A 241 -27.70 2.81 -16.63
C TRP A 241 -27.89 1.96 -15.37
N SER A 242 -29.00 1.20 -15.31
CA SER A 242 -29.34 0.33 -14.18
C SER A 242 -28.35 -0.83 -13.98
N THR A 243 -27.62 -1.23 -15.03
CA THR A 243 -26.64 -2.32 -15.00
C THR A 243 -25.26 -1.86 -14.56
N LEU A 244 -24.98 -0.56 -14.64
CA LEU A 244 -23.71 0.01 -14.21
C LEU A 244 -23.61 0.00 -12.68
N GLY A 245 -22.52 -0.58 -12.15
CA GLY A 245 -22.15 -0.40 -10.76
C GLY A 245 -21.81 1.06 -10.45
N LEU A 246 -21.75 1.43 -9.16
CA LEU A 246 -21.47 2.82 -8.74
C LEU A 246 -20.25 3.43 -9.46
N GLN A 247 -19.16 2.68 -9.57
CA GLN A 247 -17.92 3.19 -10.15
C GLN A 247 -18.06 3.44 -11.66
N GLY A 248 -18.79 2.60 -12.37
CA GLY A 248 -19.15 2.85 -13.77
C GLY A 248 -20.04 4.09 -13.91
N LYS A 249 -21.01 4.26 -13.01
CA LYS A 249 -21.86 5.47 -12.97
C LYS A 249 -21.07 6.74 -12.71
N ILE A 250 -20.13 6.73 -11.75
CA ILE A 250 -19.18 7.83 -11.49
C ILE A 250 -18.37 8.13 -12.76
N PHE A 251 -17.82 7.08 -13.40
CA PHE A 251 -17.02 7.25 -14.60
C PHE A 251 -17.80 7.91 -15.74
N VAL A 252 -19.00 7.42 -16.08
CA VAL A 252 -19.73 7.95 -17.24
C VAL A 252 -20.36 9.33 -16.99
N THR A 253 -20.60 9.70 -15.72
CA THR A 253 -21.11 11.04 -15.33
C THR A 253 -20.00 12.03 -14.96
N GLY A 254 -18.75 11.58 -14.87
CA GLY A 254 -17.58 12.40 -14.58
C GLY A 254 -17.14 13.25 -15.77
N GLY A 255 -16.06 14.03 -15.58
CA GLY A 255 -15.43 14.82 -16.64
C GLY A 255 -16.15 16.12 -16.97
N PRO A 256 -15.49 17.01 -17.74
CA PRO A 256 -16.10 18.18 -18.33
C PRO A 256 -16.92 17.82 -19.59
N ASP A 257 -17.76 18.76 -20.03
CA ASP A 257 -18.39 18.76 -21.35
C ASP A 257 -17.61 19.69 -22.32
N ALA A 258 -18.00 19.71 -23.59
CA ALA A 258 -17.37 20.57 -24.59
C ALA A 258 -17.40 22.05 -24.21
N VAL A 259 -18.48 22.53 -23.60
CA VAL A 259 -18.67 23.94 -23.23
C VAL A 259 -17.66 24.33 -22.16
N ARG A 260 -17.54 23.51 -21.11
CA ARG A 260 -16.60 23.72 -20.02
C ARG A 260 -15.15 23.64 -20.50
N ILE A 261 -14.80 22.68 -21.36
CA ILE A 261 -13.46 22.61 -21.95
C ILE A 261 -13.16 23.88 -22.76
N ALA A 262 -14.10 24.34 -23.60
CA ALA A 262 -13.89 25.54 -24.41
C ALA A 262 -13.69 26.80 -23.56
N GLN A 263 -14.42 26.91 -22.44
CA GLN A 263 -14.27 28.00 -21.47
C GLN A 263 -12.88 28.00 -20.81
N VAL A 264 -12.40 26.84 -20.36
CA VAL A 264 -11.12 26.73 -19.63
C VAL A 264 -9.92 26.83 -20.57
N THR A 265 -10.00 26.21 -21.75
CA THR A 265 -8.87 26.12 -22.70
C THR A 265 -8.85 27.25 -23.73
N ALA A 266 -9.81 28.17 -23.67
CA ALA A 266 -9.97 29.31 -24.57
C ALA A 266 -9.92 28.94 -26.07
N GLY A 267 -10.65 27.89 -26.47
CA GLY A 267 -10.66 27.43 -27.85
C GLY A 267 -11.77 26.44 -28.18
N PRO A 268 -11.89 26.00 -29.46
CA PRO A 268 -12.86 25.00 -29.87
C PRO A 268 -12.63 23.69 -29.12
N ALA A 269 -13.71 23.08 -28.65
CA ALA A 269 -13.69 21.81 -27.97
C ALA A 269 -14.76 20.88 -28.53
N ARG A 270 -14.50 19.58 -28.48
CA ARG A 270 -15.48 18.53 -28.81
C ARG A 270 -16.01 17.93 -27.51
N GLU A 271 -17.19 17.32 -27.58
CA GLU A 271 -17.70 16.54 -26.44
C GLU A 271 -16.81 15.30 -26.26
N PRO A 272 -16.20 15.09 -25.08
CA PRO A 272 -15.43 13.89 -24.81
C PRO A 272 -16.30 12.64 -24.87
N LEU A 273 -15.74 11.54 -25.38
CA LEU A 273 -16.41 10.24 -25.30
C LEU A 273 -15.97 9.52 -24.03
N ARG A 274 -16.93 8.98 -23.27
CA ARG A 274 -16.65 8.05 -22.16
C ARG A 274 -17.34 6.72 -22.41
N VAL A 275 -16.54 5.71 -22.73
CA VAL A 275 -17.01 4.36 -23.01
C VAL A 275 -16.73 3.45 -21.82
N TYR A 276 -17.77 2.76 -21.37
CA TYR A 276 -17.68 1.87 -20.23
C TYR A 276 -18.62 0.67 -20.35
N ALA A 277 -18.14 -0.51 -20.01
CA ALA A 277 -18.98 -1.71 -19.87
C ALA A 277 -18.84 -2.33 -18.49
N ALA A 278 -19.95 -2.86 -17.97
CA ALA A 278 -19.97 -3.57 -16.70
C ALA A 278 -19.86 -5.09 -16.90
N MET A 279 -19.13 -5.79 -16.03
CA MET A 279 -18.98 -7.25 -16.08
C MET A 279 -20.34 -7.96 -16.15
N GLY A 280 -21.28 -7.61 -15.26
CA GLY A 280 -22.54 -8.35 -15.11
C GLY A 280 -22.28 -9.85 -14.95
N SER A 281 -22.98 -10.67 -15.74
CA SER A 281 -22.76 -12.12 -15.89
C SER A 281 -21.87 -12.50 -17.09
N ARG A 282 -21.21 -11.53 -17.72
CA ARG A 282 -20.47 -11.73 -18.97
C ARG A 282 -19.14 -12.43 -18.71
N SER A 283 -18.69 -13.18 -19.71
CA SER A 283 -17.28 -13.57 -19.81
C SER A 283 -16.41 -12.34 -20.11
N LEU A 284 -15.11 -12.44 -19.86
CA LEU A 284 -14.17 -11.36 -20.21
C LEU A 284 -14.24 -11.01 -21.70
N ARG A 285 -14.38 -12.00 -22.59
CA ARG A 285 -14.58 -11.77 -24.02
C ARG A 285 -15.85 -10.96 -24.28
N GLY A 286 -16.98 -11.37 -23.72
CA GLY A 286 -18.24 -10.64 -23.88
C GLY A 286 -18.18 -9.21 -23.32
N LEU A 287 -17.40 -9.00 -22.26
CA LEU A 287 -17.12 -7.66 -21.72
C LEU A 287 -16.33 -6.81 -22.71
N THR A 288 -15.24 -7.34 -23.28
CA THR A 288 -14.45 -6.60 -24.29
C THR A 288 -15.26 -6.30 -25.56
N GLU A 289 -16.12 -7.22 -25.99
CA GLU A 289 -17.03 -7.02 -27.13
C GLU A 289 -18.06 -5.92 -26.83
N ALA A 290 -18.56 -5.83 -25.58
CA ALA A 290 -19.46 -4.76 -25.17
C ALA A 290 -18.76 -3.38 -25.19
N VAL A 291 -17.50 -3.30 -24.74
CA VAL A 291 -16.70 -2.07 -24.85
C VAL A 291 -16.53 -1.66 -26.30
N LEU A 292 -16.11 -2.58 -27.18
CA LEU A 292 -15.94 -2.29 -28.61
C LEU A 292 -17.25 -1.85 -29.27
N ALA A 293 -18.38 -2.45 -28.89
CA ALA A 293 -19.69 -2.03 -29.41
C ALA A 293 -20.05 -0.60 -29.01
N GLU A 294 -19.72 -0.16 -27.79
CA GLU A 294 -19.90 1.23 -27.37
C GLU A 294 -18.91 2.17 -28.06
N MET A 295 -17.67 1.73 -28.31
CA MET A 295 -16.69 2.49 -29.10
C MET A 295 -17.17 2.70 -30.56
N ASP A 296 -17.68 1.64 -31.20
CA ASP A 296 -18.26 1.73 -32.54
C ASP A 296 -19.50 2.65 -32.55
N ARG A 297 -20.37 2.54 -31.55
CA ARG A 297 -21.59 3.35 -31.43
C ARG A 297 -21.31 4.84 -31.28
N THR A 298 -20.28 5.18 -30.50
CA THR A 298 -19.89 6.57 -30.22
C THR A 298 -18.91 7.13 -31.25
N ASP A 299 -18.60 6.36 -32.30
CA ASP A 299 -17.59 6.70 -33.31
C ASP A 299 -16.24 7.09 -32.68
N ALA A 300 -15.80 6.32 -31.68
CA ALA A 300 -14.55 6.56 -30.97
C ALA A 300 -13.33 6.55 -31.90
N TRP A 301 -13.42 5.83 -33.01
CA TRP A 301 -12.36 5.68 -34.01
C TRP A 301 -12.10 6.96 -34.82
N SER A 302 -13.00 7.95 -34.80
CA SER A 302 -12.79 9.27 -35.43
C SER A 302 -12.16 10.30 -34.51
N ARG A 303 -11.84 9.93 -33.26
CA ARG A 303 -11.12 10.78 -32.31
C ARG A 303 -9.63 10.70 -32.55
N ALA A 304 -8.92 11.81 -32.30
CA ALA A 304 -7.46 11.80 -32.40
C ALA A 304 -6.78 10.95 -31.31
N ASN A 305 -7.43 10.78 -30.14
CA ASN A 305 -6.80 10.16 -28.98
C ASN A 305 -7.73 9.14 -28.29
N LEU A 306 -7.23 7.95 -27.98
CA LEU A 306 -7.87 6.95 -27.14
C LEU A 306 -7.09 6.82 -25.84
N CYS A 307 -7.77 6.85 -24.69
CA CYS A 307 -7.14 6.59 -23.39
C CYS A 307 -7.77 5.35 -22.76
N ILE A 308 -7.01 4.26 -22.71
CA ILE A 308 -7.42 3.02 -22.07
C ILE A 308 -7.08 3.12 -20.58
N VAL A 309 -8.11 3.36 -19.78
CA VAL A 309 -8.00 3.41 -18.32
C VAL A 309 -8.19 2.02 -17.77
N THR A 310 -7.10 1.39 -17.33
CA THR A 310 -7.23 0.16 -16.54
C THR A 310 -7.81 0.52 -15.18
N THR A 311 -9.08 0.21 -15.03
CA THR A 311 -9.79 0.44 -13.77
C THR A 311 -9.35 -0.52 -12.67
N THR A 312 -9.66 -0.18 -11.42
CA THR A 312 -9.39 -1.05 -10.27
C THR A 312 -10.62 -1.87 -9.90
N GLY A 313 -10.49 -3.20 -9.76
CA GLY A 313 -11.48 -4.14 -9.21
C GLY A 313 -12.92 -3.92 -9.70
N ARG A 314 -13.71 -3.15 -8.91
CA ARG A 314 -15.10 -2.74 -9.20
C ARG A 314 -15.25 -1.74 -10.35
N GLY A 315 -14.19 -1.43 -11.08
CA GLY A 315 -14.25 -0.58 -12.26
C GLY A 315 -13.98 0.90 -11.99
N SER A 316 -13.25 1.22 -10.92
CA SER A 316 -12.94 2.62 -10.59
C SER A 316 -11.79 3.16 -11.44
N ALA A 317 -11.96 4.39 -11.92
CA ALA A 317 -10.96 5.18 -12.63
C ALA A 317 -10.60 6.42 -11.81
N ASN A 318 -9.35 6.88 -11.93
CA ASN A 318 -8.92 8.13 -11.33
C ASN A 318 -9.48 9.32 -12.13
N GLU A 319 -10.42 10.05 -11.52
CA GLU A 319 -11.12 11.15 -12.20
C GLU A 319 -10.20 12.34 -12.53
N TRP A 320 -9.16 12.59 -11.72
CA TRP A 320 -8.14 13.60 -12.03
C TRP A 320 -7.43 13.27 -13.34
N SER A 321 -7.04 12.01 -13.52
CA SER A 321 -6.37 11.54 -14.74
C SER A 321 -7.29 11.55 -15.95
N ALA A 322 -8.51 11.04 -15.82
CA ALA A 322 -9.47 11.02 -16.93
C ALA A 322 -9.84 12.44 -17.39
N SER A 323 -10.15 13.33 -16.44
CA SER A 323 -10.48 14.72 -16.76
C SER A 323 -9.29 15.50 -17.31
N ALA A 324 -8.09 15.32 -16.75
CA ALA A 324 -6.89 15.99 -17.26
C ALA A 324 -6.67 15.67 -18.75
N PHE A 325 -6.78 14.40 -19.11
CA PHE A 325 -6.68 13.96 -20.51
C PHE A 325 -7.72 14.66 -21.38
N GLU A 326 -8.99 14.69 -20.94
CA GLU A 326 -10.10 15.30 -21.69
C GLU A 326 -9.92 16.81 -21.91
N TYR A 327 -9.47 17.56 -20.89
CA TYR A 327 -9.15 18.98 -21.03
C TYR A 327 -7.97 19.20 -21.99
N LEU A 328 -6.88 18.46 -21.82
CA LEU A 328 -5.64 18.65 -22.58
C LEU A 328 -5.80 18.26 -24.06
N THR A 329 -6.66 17.29 -24.38
CA THR A 329 -6.99 16.93 -25.76
C THR A 329 -8.15 17.77 -26.33
N ARG A 330 -8.61 18.81 -25.62
CA ARG A 330 -9.79 19.63 -25.98
C ARG A 330 -11.05 18.80 -26.29
N GLY A 331 -11.20 17.68 -25.59
CA GLY A 331 -12.29 16.72 -25.76
C GLY A 331 -12.25 15.93 -27.07
N ASP A 332 -11.20 16.04 -27.89
CA ASP A 332 -10.97 15.16 -29.04
C ASP A 332 -10.36 13.82 -28.62
N CYS A 333 -11.12 13.11 -27.78
CA CYS A 333 -10.70 11.89 -27.15
C CYS A 333 -11.85 10.91 -26.90
N CYS A 334 -11.47 9.64 -26.67
CA CYS A 334 -12.31 8.64 -26.04
C CYS A 334 -11.59 8.04 -24.83
N THR A 335 -12.17 8.23 -23.64
CA THR A 335 -11.73 7.61 -22.40
C THR A 335 -12.47 6.29 -22.21
N ILE A 336 -11.73 5.19 -22.06
CA ILE A 336 -12.26 3.82 -22.13
C ILE A 336 -11.98 3.10 -20.81
N GLY A 337 -13.00 2.51 -20.21
CA GLY A 337 -12.87 1.68 -19.02
C GLY A 337 -13.78 0.46 -19.05
N MET A 338 -13.55 -0.51 -18.17
CA MET A 338 -14.47 -1.63 -17.98
C MET A 338 -14.40 -2.18 -16.56
N GLN A 339 -15.54 -2.61 -16.01
CA GLN A 339 -15.55 -3.34 -14.76
C GLN A 339 -15.26 -4.82 -15.03
N TYR A 340 -14.12 -5.34 -14.57
CA TYR A 340 -13.76 -6.77 -14.72
C TYR A 340 -13.92 -7.60 -13.44
N SER A 341 -14.27 -6.98 -12.30
CA SER A 341 -14.49 -7.69 -11.05
C SER A 341 -15.61 -7.08 -10.20
N GLY A 342 -16.26 -7.92 -9.38
CA GLY A 342 -17.16 -7.48 -8.30
C GLY A 342 -16.43 -7.20 -6.98
N LEU A 343 -15.17 -7.60 -6.87
CA LEU A 343 -14.38 -7.42 -5.65
C LEU A 343 -13.75 -6.02 -5.61
N PRO A 344 -13.71 -5.36 -4.44
CA PRO A 344 -12.87 -4.19 -4.26
C PRO A 344 -11.44 -4.51 -4.71
N SER A 345 -10.82 -3.58 -5.44
CA SER A 345 -9.44 -3.72 -5.96
C SER A 345 -8.44 -4.15 -4.90
N ALA A 346 -8.68 -3.67 -3.69
CA ALA A 346 -7.98 -4.02 -2.48
C ALA A 346 -7.88 -5.51 -2.17
N ILE A 347 -8.98 -6.24 -2.41
CA ILE A 347 -9.09 -7.68 -2.15
C ILE A 347 -8.40 -8.43 -3.29
N THR A 348 -8.65 -8.01 -4.54
CA THR A 348 -8.01 -8.58 -5.74
C THR A 348 -6.47 -8.55 -5.67
N LEU A 349 -5.90 -7.52 -5.04
CA LEU A 349 -4.47 -7.38 -4.79
C LEU A 349 -3.83 -8.61 -4.10
N PHE A 350 -4.59 -9.30 -3.25
CA PHE A 350 -4.11 -10.43 -2.44
C PHE A 350 -4.73 -11.77 -2.82
N THR A 351 -5.94 -11.78 -3.40
CA THR A 351 -6.63 -13.03 -3.74
C THR A 351 -6.30 -13.55 -5.14
N ASP A 352 -6.11 -12.66 -6.12
CA ASP A 352 -5.75 -13.07 -7.49
C ASP A 352 -5.14 -11.90 -8.28
N LYS A 353 -3.81 -11.86 -8.27
CA LYS A 353 -3.03 -10.83 -8.97
C LYS A 353 -3.11 -10.96 -10.50
N GLN A 354 -3.63 -12.05 -11.07
CA GLN A 354 -3.62 -12.22 -12.53
C GLN A 354 -4.83 -11.56 -13.18
N ILE A 355 -5.97 -11.48 -12.49
CA ILE A 355 -7.22 -10.95 -13.06
C ILE A 355 -7.04 -9.56 -13.69
N PRO A 356 -6.45 -8.54 -13.03
CA PRO A 356 -6.27 -7.21 -13.61
C PRO A 356 -5.44 -7.24 -14.90
N VAL A 357 -4.37 -8.05 -14.93
CA VAL A 357 -3.46 -8.16 -16.07
C VAL A 357 -4.16 -8.81 -17.26
N VAL A 358 -4.84 -9.95 -17.02
CA VAL A 358 -5.57 -10.67 -18.06
C VAL A 358 -6.70 -9.80 -18.64
N ALA A 359 -7.41 -9.07 -17.79
CA ALA A 359 -8.48 -8.17 -18.20
C ALA A 359 -7.93 -6.99 -19.03
N SER A 360 -6.89 -6.29 -18.55
CA SER A 360 -6.24 -5.21 -19.29
C SER A 360 -5.72 -5.67 -20.64
N ARG A 361 -5.03 -6.82 -20.68
CA ARG A 361 -4.48 -7.39 -21.91
C ARG A 361 -5.58 -7.72 -22.92
N ALA A 362 -6.65 -8.38 -22.48
CA ALA A 362 -7.77 -8.71 -23.36
C ALA A 362 -8.43 -7.47 -23.97
N LEU A 363 -8.64 -6.41 -23.18
CA LEU A 363 -9.21 -5.16 -23.69
C LEU A 363 -8.25 -4.45 -24.64
N PHE A 364 -6.97 -4.32 -24.24
CA PHE A 364 -5.95 -3.67 -25.05
C PHE A 364 -5.81 -4.35 -26.42
N GLU A 365 -5.61 -5.65 -26.44
CA GLU A 365 -5.44 -6.42 -27.69
C GLU A 365 -6.71 -6.38 -28.56
N ALA A 366 -7.90 -6.29 -27.96
CA ALA A 366 -9.15 -6.14 -28.71
C ALA A 366 -9.24 -4.78 -29.42
N ILE A 367 -8.85 -3.70 -28.74
CA ILE A 367 -8.77 -2.35 -29.31
C ILE A 367 -7.66 -2.29 -30.36
N GLU A 368 -6.48 -2.82 -30.06
CA GLU A 368 -5.32 -2.87 -30.96
C GLU A 368 -5.66 -3.57 -32.28
N ARG A 369 -6.33 -4.74 -32.23
CA ARG A 369 -6.79 -5.43 -33.45
C ARG A 369 -7.70 -4.56 -34.31
N ARG A 370 -8.61 -3.80 -33.68
CA ARG A 370 -9.54 -2.91 -34.37
C ARG A 370 -8.82 -1.69 -34.97
N LEU A 371 -7.83 -1.15 -34.27
CA LEU A 371 -6.98 -0.06 -34.75
C LEU A 371 -6.12 -0.47 -35.94
N LEU A 372 -5.51 -1.66 -35.90
CA LEU A 372 -4.70 -2.19 -36.98
C LEU A 372 -5.51 -2.44 -38.26
N ALA A 373 -6.83 -2.62 -38.16
CA ALA A 373 -7.73 -2.71 -39.29
C ALA A 373 -8.08 -1.35 -39.93
N LEU A 374 -7.75 -0.23 -39.28
CA LEU A 374 -7.92 1.11 -39.84
C LEU A 374 -6.73 1.50 -40.72
N PRO A 375 -6.92 2.36 -41.74
CA PRO A 375 -5.84 2.97 -42.50
C PRO A 375 -4.83 3.68 -41.57
N PRO A 376 -3.50 3.53 -41.78
CA PRO A 376 -2.49 4.08 -40.88
C PRO A 376 -2.62 5.59 -40.58
N ASP A 377 -3.02 6.38 -41.57
CA ASP A 377 -3.22 7.83 -41.51
C ASP A 377 -4.47 8.25 -40.71
N ARG A 378 -5.36 7.30 -40.40
CA ARG A 378 -6.61 7.53 -39.67
C ARG A 378 -6.63 6.89 -38.28
N ARG A 379 -5.52 6.31 -37.83
CA ARG A 379 -5.44 5.66 -36.52
C ARG A 379 -5.35 6.72 -35.42
N PRO A 380 -6.27 6.69 -34.44
CA PRO A 380 -6.10 7.44 -33.20
C PRO A 380 -4.79 7.07 -32.50
N ARG A 381 -4.21 8.03 -31.78
CA ARG A 381 -3.15 7.74 -30.82
C ARG A 381 -3.70 6.97 -29.61
N VAL A 382 -2.94 6.04 -29.07
CA VAL A 382 -3.33 5.16 -27.96
C VAL A 382 -2.52 5.49 -26.71
N TYR A 383 -3.22 5.87 -25.66
CA TYR A 383 -2.65 6.15 -24.35
C TYR A 383 -3.18 5.18 -23.30
N MET A 384 -2.36 4.94 -22.28
CA MET A 384 -2.69 4.08 -21.15
C MET A 384 -2.73 4.86 -19.84
N ALA A 385 -3.68 4.52 -18.98
CA ALA A 385 -3.77 5.10 -17.65
C ALA A 385 -4.10 4.04 -16.60
N GLY A 386 -3.63 4.25 -15.38
CA GLY A 386 -4.02 3.41 -14.26
C GLY A 386 -3.48 3.93 -12.93
N GLU A 387 -4.22 3.67 -11.86
CA GLU A 387 -3.80 3.92 -10.49
C GLU A 387 -3.75 2.60 -9.73
N SER A 388 -2.76 2.41 -8.86
CA SER A 388 -2.69 1.26 -7.96
C SER A 388 -2.67 -0.08 -8.72
N LEU A 389 -3.60 -0.99 -8.40
CA LEU A 389 -3.83 -2.23 -9.15
C LEU A 389 -4.13 -1.99 -10.65
N GLY A 390 -4.69 -0.83 -11.01
CA GLY A 390 -4.93 -0.46 -12.39
C GLY A 390 -3.62 -0.15 -13.14
N ALA A 391 -2.68 0.53 -12.48
CA ALA A 391 -1.32 0.70 -13.01
C ALA A 391 -0.65 -0.66 -13.20
N PHE A 392 -0.74 -1.55 -12.21
CA PHE A 392 -0.20 -2.91 -12.30
C PHE A 392 -0.81 -3.73 -13.46
N GLY A 393 -2.15 -3.73 -13.60
CA GLY A 393 -2.85 -4.44 -14.68
C GLY A 393 -2.46 -3.91 -16.07
N SER A 394 -2.41 -2.58 -16.21
CA SER A 394 -2.00 -1.89 -17.43
C SER A 394 -0.54 -2.17 -17.83
N ASN A 395 0.39 -2.14 -16.86
CA ASN A 395 1.78 -2.49 -17.09
C ASN A 395 1.94 -3.95 -17.56
N GLY A 396 1.14 -4.86 -16.98
CA GLY A 396 1.18 -6.28 -17.33
C GLY A 396 0.69 -6.63 -18.73
N VAL A 397 0.26 -5.65 -19.54
CA VAL A 397 -0.02 -5.83 -20.98
C VAL A 397 1.28 -6.01 -21.77
N PHE A 398 2.36 -5.38 -21.32
CA PHE A 398 3.63 -5.35 -22.03
C PHE A 398 4.64 -6.33 -21.44
N THR A 399 5.52 -6.81 -22.30
CA THR A 399 6.59 -7.73 -21.89
C THR A 399 7.77 -6.97 -21.29
N ASP A 400 8.16 -5.86 -21.92
CA ASP A 400 9.27 -4.98 -21.55
C ASP A 400 8.99 -3.54 -22.00
N VAL A 401 9.97 -2.65 -21.84
CA VAL A 401 9.85 -1.23 -22.22
C VAL A 401 9.79 -1.04 -23.74
N ASP A 402 10.43 -1.89 -24.52
CA ASP A 402 10.44 -1.76 -25.99
C ASP A 402 9.07 -2.16 -26.57
N ASP A 403 8.45 -3.23 -26.06
CA ASP A 403 7.08 -3.63 -26.38
C ASP A 403 6.07 -2.53 -25.99
N LEU A 404 6.28 -1.87 -24.84
CA LEU A 404 5.50 -0.69 -24.44
C LEU A 404 5.63 0.43 -25.47
N LEU A 405 6.86 0.87 -25.76
CA LEU A 405 7.11 2.00 -26.67
C LEU A 405 6.71 1.72 -28.12
N ALA A 406 6.65 0.44 -28.53
CA ALA A 406 6.21 0.07 -29.87
C ALA A 406 4.68 0.11 -30.06
N ARG A 407 3.90 0.02 -28.98
CA ARG A 407 2.46 -0.25 -29.04
C ARG A 407 1.56 0.85 -28.48
N VAL A 408 2.13 1.83 -27.78
CA VAL A 408 1.39 2.99 -27.28
C VAL A 408 2.11 4.30 -27.56
N ASP A 409 1.32 5.36 -27.66
CA ASP A 409 1.76 6.75 -27.85
C ASP A 409 2.13 7.42 -26.52
N GLY A 410 1.68 6.86 -25.39
CA GLY A 410 2.11 7.29 -24.07
C GLY A 410 1.33 6.67 -22.92
N ALA A 411 1.76 6.91 -21.69
CA ALA A 411 1.06 6.41 -20.51
C ALA A 411 1.33 7.26 -19.26
N VAL A 412 0.33 7.33 -18.38
CA VAL A 412 0.48 7.89 -17.02
C VAL A 412 -0.02 6.87 -16.01
N TRP A 413 0.90 6.40 -15.15
CA TRP A 413 0.60 5.46 -14.09
C TRP A 413 0.86 6.05 -12.71
N MET A 414 -0.11 5.91 -11.82
CA MET A 414 -0.04 6.45 -10.46
C MET A 414 0.06 5.33 -9.43
N GLY A 415 1.04 5.42 -8.54
CA GLY A 415 1.13 4.53 -7.38
C GLY A 415 1.23 3.05 -7.74
N ALA A 416 2.00 2.72 -8.78
CA ALA A 416 2.23 1.33 -9.18
C ALA A 416 2.84 0.53 -8.00
N PRO A 417 2.19 -0.56 -7.55
CA PRO A 417 2.66 -1.34 -6.41
C PRO A 417 4.06 -1.93 -6.62
N ASP A 418 4.79 -2.19 -5.52
CA ASP A 418 6.16 -2.75 -5.51
C ASP A 418 6.32 -4.01 -6.39
N PHE A 419 5.29 -4.86 -6.45
CA PHE A 419 5.33 -6.11 -7.22
C PHE A 419 5.03 -5.93 -8.72
N THR A 420 4.99 -4.70 -9.25
CA THR A 420 4.80 -4.42 -10.69
C THR A 420 6.10 -4.71 -11.45
N PRO A 421 6.17 -5.74 -12.33
CA PRO A 421 7.44 -6.18 -12.92
C PRO A 421 8.13 -5.12 -13.77
N LEU A 422 7.43 -4.52 -14.74
CA LEU A 422 7.99 -3.51 -15.65
C LEU A 422 8.57 -2.30 -14.88
N LYS A 423 7.82 -1.77 -13.91
CA LYS A 423 8.28 -0.70 -13.01
C LYS A 423 9.51 -1.11 -12.20
N SER A 424 9.55 -2.35 -11.72
CA SER A 424 10.70 -2.87 -10.95
C SER A 424 11.96 -3.00 -11.80
N GLU A 425 11.81 -3.45 -13.05
CA GLU A 425 12.90 -3.56 -14.02
C GLU A 425 13.46 -2.19 -14.38
N LEU A 426 12.59 -1.22 -14.71
CA LEU A 426 12.97 0.17 -14.96
C LEU A 426 13.71 0.78 -13.75
N THR A 427 13.24 0.53 -12.53
CA THR A 427 13.89 1.04 -11.31
C THR A 427 15.25 0.36 -11.05
N ALA A 428 15.41 -0.91 -11.41
CA ALA A 428 16.66 -1.65 -11.26
C ALA A 428 17.69 -1.23 -12.32
N GLY A 429 17.24 -0.90 -13.54
CA GLY A 429 18.08 -0.43 -14.65
C GLY A 429 18.29 1.09 -14.70
N ARG A 430 17.98 1.81 -13.61
CA ARG A 430 18.13 3.26 -13.53
C ARG A 430 19.59 3.72 -13.64
N ASP A 431 19.79 4.94 -14.09
CA ASP A 431 21.08 5.63 -14.19
C ASP A 431 21.73 5.82 -12.81
N GLU A 432 23.07 5.75 -12.77
CA GLU A 432 23.84 6.02 -11.56
C GLU A 432 23.54 7.43 -11.00
N GLY A 433 23.53 7.50 -9.66
CA GLY A 433 23.21 8.73 -8.93
C GLY A 433 21.72 9.08 -8.85
N SER A 434 20.83 8.28 -9.45
CA SER A 434 19.37 8.42 -9.26
C SER A 434 18.85 7.54 -8.12
N THR A 435 17.77 7.99 -7.48
CA THR A 435 17.16 7.28 -6.35
C THR A 435 16.16 6.25 -6.86
N VAL A 436 15.79 5.27 -6.03
CA VAL A 436 14.65 4.39 -6.35
C VAL A 436 13.29 5.08 -6.17
N VAL A 437 13.28 6.27 -5.54
CA VAL A 437 12.08 7.10 -5.32
C VAL A 437 11.75 7.94 -6.54
N VAL A 438 12.76 8.41 -7.27
CA VAL A 438 12.63 9.07 -8.56
C VAL A 438 13.77 8.56 -9.44
N PRO A 439 13.66 7.33 -9.97
CA PRO A 439 14.69 6.76 -10.83
C PRO A 439 14.72 7.51 -12.15
N VAL A 440 15.94 7.75 -12.64
CA VAL A 440 16.17 8.25 -13.99
C VAL A 440 16.56 7.05 -14.84
N VAL A 441 15.85 6.81 -15.93
CA VAL A 441 16.10 5.66 -16.82
C VAL A 441 16.48 6.19 -18.19
N ASP A 442 17.65 5.82 -18.70
CA ASP A 442 18.17 6.26 -20.00
C ASP A 442 18.10 7.79 -20.14
N GLY A 443 18.61 8.51 -19.14
CA GLY A 443 18.57 9.98 -19.10
C GLY A 443 17.17 10.60 -19.04
N GLY A 444 16.12 9.81 -18.80
CA GLY A 444 14.71 10.24 -18.87
C GLY A 444 14.21 10.41 -20.30
N ARG A 445 14.80 9.69 -21.27
CA ARG A 445 14.51 9.84 -22.71
C ARG A 445 13.07 9.52 -23.10
N HIS A 446 12.49 8.46 -22.53
CA HIS A 446 11.10 8.03 -22.81
C HIS A 446 10.27 7.89 -21.55
N VAL A 447 10.86 7.35 -20.47
CA VAL A 447 10.19 7.08 -19.21
C VAL A 447 10.69 8.05 -18.14
N ARG A 448 9.78 8.75 -17.46
CA ARG A 448 10.10 9.61 -16.31
C ARG A 448 9.30 9.21 -15.09
N PHE A 449 9.94 9.29 -13.92
CA PHE A 449 9.30 9.09 -12.63
C PHE A 449 9.16 10.45 -11.96
N ALA A 450 8.05 10.67 -11.25
CA ALA A 450 7.82 11.95 -10.59
C ALA A 450 6.96 11.80 -9.32
N GLY A 451 7.48 12.29 -8.20
CA GLY A 451 6.65 12.60 -7.02
C GLY A 451 6.12 14.04 -7.02
N GLN A 452 6.68 14.91 -7.85
CA GLN A 452 6.39 16.34 -7.93
C GLN A 452 6.56 16.81 -9.37
N PRO A 453 5.89 17.89 -9.82
CA PRO A 453 5.95 18.32 -11.21
C PRO A 453 7.36 18.62 -11.72
N TRP A 454 8.21 19.20 -10.89
CA TRP A 454 9.59 19.52 -11.26
C TRP A 454 10.47 18.28 -11.53
N HIS A 455 10.07 17.10 -11.03
CA HIS A 455 10.74 15.83 -11.35
C HIS A 455 10.56 15.42 -12.83
N LEU A 456 9.63 16.05 -13.55
CA LEU A 456 9.48 15.83 -14.98
C LEU A 456 10.61 16.46 -15.78
N THR A 457 11.39 17.39 -15.23
CA THR A 457 12.52 18.05 -15.89
C THR A 457 13.85 17.81 -15.20
N HIS A 458 13.84 17.41 -13.94
CA HIS A 458 15.05 17.18 -13.15
C HIS A 458 14.96 15.87 -12.34
N SER A 459 16.11 15.27 -12.04
CA SER A 459 16.21 14.20 -11.04
C SER A 459 15.97 14.72 -9.61
N GLU A 460 15.78 13.81 -8.64
CA GLU A 460 15.60 14.13 -7.21
C GLU A 460 16.65 15.12 -6.64
N PHE A 461 17.87 15.13 -7.20
CA PHE A 461 18.97 15.99 -6.73
C PHE A 461 19.27 17.16 -7.67
N GLY A 462 18.32 17.50 -8.55
CA GLY A 462 18.40 18.71 -9.38
C GLY A 462 19.23 18.59 -10.66
N ARG A 463 19.70 17.39 -11.04
CA ARG A 463 20.29 17.16 -12.36
C ARG A 463 19.19 17.26 -13.43
N GLU A 464 19.35 18.15 -14.41
CA GLU A 464 18.44 18.29 -15.55
C GLU A 464 18.39 16.99 -16.37
N LEU A 465 17.19 16.65 -16.85
CA LEU A 465 16.95 15.51 -17.73
C LEU A 465 17.16 15.89 -19.19
N GLY A 466 17.53 14.92 -20.03
CA GLY A 466 17.74 15.16 -21.45
C GLY A 466 16.44 15.43 -22.23
N PRO A 467 16.51 15.50 -23.57
CA PRO A 467 15.32 15.60 -24.42
C PRO A 467 14.34 14.44 -24.18
N TRP A 468 13.03 14.74 -24.19
CA TRP A 468 11.98 13.74 -24.01
C TRP A 468 11.40 13.30 -25.35
N ALA A 469 11.87 12.16 -25.84
CA ALA A 469 11.42 11.54 -27.07
C ALA A 469 10.03 10.92 -26.92
N PHE A 470 9.25 10.98 -27.99
CA PHE A 470 7.96 10.31 -28.10
C PHE A 470 8.15 8.86 -28.54
N PRO A 471 7.40 7.87 -28.01
CA PRO A 471 6.34 7.95 -26.99
C PRO A 471 6.83 8.35 -25.59
N ARG A 472 5.96 9.00 -24.81
CA ARG A 472 6.29 9.53 -23.47
C ARG A 472 5.52 8.81 -22.37
N ILE A 473 6.22 8.35 -21.34
CA ILE A 473 5.66 7.55 -20.24
C ILE A 473 5.99 8.21 -18.90
N VAL A 474 5.00 8.30 -18.00
CA VAL A 474 5.18 8.83 -16.65
C VAL A 474 4.70 7.86 -15.59
N TYR A 475 5.55 7.61 -14.59
CA TYR A 475 5.16 7.01 -13.31
C TYR A 475 5.10 8.08 -12.22
N LEU A 476 3.89 8.38 -11.76
CA LEU A 476 3.67 9.21 -10.59
C LEU A 476 3.78 8.35 -9.32
N GLN A 477 4.68 8.71 -8.42
CA GLN A 477 4.88 7.99 -7.16
C GLN A 477 5.26 8.93 -6.02
N ASN A 478 4.43 8.96 -4.97
CA ASN A 478 4.75 9.73 -3.76
C ASN A 478 5.76 8.95 -2.91
N ASP A 479 6.77 9.63 -2.36
CA ASP A 479 7.71 9.07 -1.37
C ASP A 479 6.98 8.53 -0.13
N THR A 480 5.81 9.09 0.18
CA THR A 480 4.97 8.71 1.30
C THR A 480 3.94 7.62 0.98
N ASP A 481 3.91 7.07 -0.23
CA ASP A 481 2.91 6.09 -0.68
C ASP A 481 3.20 4.65 -0.21
N PRO A 482 2.50 4.13 0.82
CA PRO A 482 2.74 2.78 1.30
C PRO A 482 2.37 1.70 0.26
N VAL A 483 1.56 1.99 -0.76
CA VAL A 483 1.25 1.01 -1.82
C VAL A 483 2.46 0.77 -2.72
N VAL A 484 3.24 1.83 -2.98
CA VAL A 484 4.45 1.77 -3.79
C VAL A 484 5.59 1.10 -3.04
N TRP A 485 5.72 1.39 -1.74
CA TRP A 485 6.89 1.00 -0.93
C TRP A 485 6.71 -0.26 -0.07
N TRP A 486 5.49 -0.79 0.02
CA TRP A 486 5.22 -2.00 0.77
C TRP A 486 5.45 -3.26 -0.07
N GLY A 487 6.23 -4.20 0.49
CA GLY A 487 6.44 -5.52 -0.10
C GLY A 487 6.84 -6.54 0.96
N THR A 488 6.59 -7.83 0.70
CA THR A 488 6.93 -8.92 1.64
C THR A 488 8.42 -9.01 1.92
N ARG A 489 9.27 -8.53 1.00
CA ARG A 489 10.72 -8.44 1.17
C ARG A 489 11.11 -7.62 2.40
N LEU A 490 10.30 -6.65 2.84
CA LEU A 490 10.55 -5.86 4.06
C LEU A 490 10.69 -6.71 5.33
N LEU A 491 10.12 -7.92 5.36
CA LEU A 491 10.22 -8.84 6.49
C LEU A 491 11.66 -9.31 6.75
N TRP A 492 12.49 -9.45 5.71
CA TRP A 492 13.81 -10.10 5.81
C TRP A 492 14.93 -9.44 5.00
N ARG A 493 14.63 -8.49 4.11
CA ARG A 493 15.61 -7.78 3.28
C ARG A 493 15.41 -6.26 3.42
N ARG A 494 16.50 -5.55 3.71
CA ARG A 494 16.55 -4.09 3.66
C ARG A 494 16.36 -3.65 2.20
N PRO A 495 15.33 -2.85 1.87
CA PRO A 495 15.17 -2.36 0.52
C PRO A 495 16.10 -1.17 0.27
N GLU A 496 16.41 -0.95 -1.01
CA GLU A 496 17.39 0.03 -1.46
C GLU A 496 16.99 1.48 -1.15
N TRP A 497 15.69 1.76 -0.97
CA TRP A 497 15.24 3.08 -0.53
C TRP A 497 15.66 3.42 0.91
N PHE A 498 16.24 2.51 1.70
CA PHE A 498 16.91 2.85 2.96
C PHE A 498 18.39 3.19 2.82
N ASP A 499 18.95 3.16 1.61
CA ASP A 499 20.37 3.40 1.38
C ASP A 499 20.67 4.91 1.28
N GLY A 500 21.92 5.26 0.99
CA GLY A 500 22.47 6.61 1.18
C GLY A 500 21.85 7.71 0.31
N LEU A 501 21.22 7.37 -0.83
CA LEU A 501 20.66 8.32 -1.78
C LEU A 501 19.16 8.52 -1.55
N ARG A 502 18.82 9.47 -0.68
CA ARG A 502 17.44 9.91 -0.39
C ARG A 502 17.37 11.43 -0.30
N ALA A 503 16.22 12.00 -0.64
CA ALA A 503 15.93 13.39 -0.32
C ALA A 503 16.02 13.61 1.20
N PRO A 504 16.91 14.49 1.70
CA PRO A 504 17.18 14.65 3.13
C PRO A 504 15.94 14.98 3.97
N ASP A 505 15.00 15.72 3.39
CA ASP A 505 13.79 16.19 4.08
C ASP A 505 12.58 15.24 3.96
N SER A 506 12.68 14.19 3.15
CA SER A 506 11.63 13.18 2.97
C SER A 506 11.30 12.44 4.28
N THR A 507 10.07 11.95 4.41
CA THR A 507 9.72 11.08 5.55
C THR A 507 10.51 9.78 5.51
N MET A 508 10.79 9.26 4.32
CA MET A 508 11.61 8.07 4.07
C MET A 508 13.04 8.20 4.61
N ALA A 509 13.67 9.38 4.50
CA ALA A 509 15.01 9.64 5.04
C ALA A 509 15.11 9.47 6.56
N ARG A 510 13.99 9.63 7.28
CA ARG A 510 13.94 9.49 8.74
C ARG A 510 13.66 8.06 9.20
N MET A 511 13.25 7.18 8.30
CA MET A 511 12.96 5.80 8.64
C MET A 511 14.24 4.99 8.83
N HIS A 512 14.15 3.99 9.70
CA HIS A 512 15.19 2.98 9.90
C HIS A 512 14.60 1.60 9.63
N TRP A 513 15.31 0.80 8.83
CA TRP A 513 14.85 -0.55 8.56
C TRP A 513 15.12 -1.46 9.76
N VAL A 514 14.05 -2.02 10.29
CA VAL A 514 14.08 -3.07 11.29
C VAL A 514 13.25 -4.23 10.72
N PRO A 515 13.87 -5.42 10.49
CA PRO A 515 13.16 -6.59 9.97
C PRO A 515 11.89 -6.85 10.80
N PHE A 516 10.84 -7.34 10.14
CA PHE A 516 9.50 -7.52 10.70
C PHE A 516 8.79 -6.20 11.09
N VAL A 517 9.42 -5.33 11.87
CA VAL A 517 8.81 -4.08 12.35
C VAL A 517 8.48 -3.14 11.20
N THR A 518 9.42 -2.85 10.30
CA THR A 518 9.20 -1.94 9.18
C THR A 518 8.11 -2.43 8.23
N PHE A 519 8.00 -3.75 8.01
CA PHE A 519 6.91 -4.34 7.24
C PHE A 519 5.53 -3.96 7.83
N TRP A 520 5.39 -4.08 9.15
CA TRP A 520 4.16 -3.70 9.86
C TRP A 520 3.92 -2.21 9.91
N GLN A 521 4.99 -1.41 10.00
CA GLN A 521 4.89 0.04 9.96
C GLN A 521 4.29 0.51 8.63
N VAL A 522 4.87 0.08 7.49
CA VAL A 522 4.39 0.46 6.17
C VAL A 522 3.00 -0.14 5.88
N ALA A 523 2.72 -1.37 6.32
CA ALA A 523 1.38 -1.97 6.22
C ALA A 523 0.31 -1.12 6.91
N CYS A 524 0.58 -0.67 8.13
CA CYS A 524 -0.34 0.16 8.91
C CYS A 524 -0.42 1.61 8.43
N ASP A 525 0.47 2.05 7.52
CA ASP A 525 0.37 3.37 6.88
C ASP A 525 -0.67 3.37 5.74
N MET A 526 -0.99 2.22 5.13
CA MET A 526 -2.04 2.11 4.10
C MET A 526 -3.41 2.68 4.55
N PRO A 527 -4.00 2.28 5.70
CA PRO A 527 -5.26 2.89 6.16
C PRO A 527 -5.13 4.38 6.48
N VAL A 528 -3.93 4.87 6.78
CA VAL A 528 -3.68 6.28 7.11
C VAL A 528 -3.77 7.17 5.86
N CYS A 529 -3.53 6.63 4.66
CA CYS A 529 -3.68 7.37 3.40
C CYS A 529 -5.04 8.07 3.28
N ALA A 530 -6.12 7.48 3.82
CA ALA A 530 -7.45 8.07 3.84
C ALA A 530 -7.50 9.49 4.43
N ARG A 531 -6.61 9.79 5.38
CA ARG A 531 -6.56 11.07 6.10
C ARG A 531 -5.57 12.08 5.53
N MET A 532 -4.75 11.67 4.56
CA MET A 532 -3.75 12.56 3.96
C MET A 532 -4.37 13.50 2.93
N LEU A 533 -3.72 14.63 2.69
CA LEU A 533 -4.03 15.50 1.55
C LEU A 533 -3.59 14.84 0.23
N GLU A 534 -4.12 15.35 -0.88
CA GLU A 534 -3.64 14.98 -2.21
C GLU A 534 -2.15 15.40 -2.36
N GLY A 535 -1.35 14.56 -3.02
CA GLY A 535 0.11 14.68 -3.08
C GLY A 535 0.87 13.86 -2.02
N PHE A 536 0.15 13.23 -1.08
CA PHE A 536 0.74 12.38 -0.04
C PHE A 536 0.03 11.03 0.07
N GLY A 537 0.76 10.02 0.52
CA GLY A 537 0.25 8.65 0.56
C GLY A 537 -0.20 8.21 -0.83
N HIS A 538 -1.24 7.38 -0.87
CA HIS A 538 -1.85 6.91 -2.11
C HIS A 538 -2.93 7.87 -2.65
N LYS A 539 -2.65 9.18 -2.64
CA LYS A 539 -3.52 10.23 -3.21
C LYS A 539 -2.72 11.12 -4.13
N TYR A 540 -3.10 11.16 -5.39
CA TYR A 540 -2.48 11.98 -6.43
C TYR A 540 -3.33 13.23 -6.68
N SER A 541 -2.68 14.38 -6.86
CA SER A 541 -3.34 15.68 -7.06
C SER A 541 -3.45 16.07 -8.53
N ALA A 542 -4.34 17.01 -8.84
CA ALA A 542 -4.36 17.68 -10.16
C ALA A 542 -3.00 18.29 -10.51
N THR A 543 -2.31 18.88 -9.53
CA THR A 543 -0.99 19.50 -9.73
C THR A 543 0.09 18.50 -10.15
N GLN A 544 -0.05 17.22 -9.80
CA GLN A 544 0.86 16.16 -10.28
C GLN A 544 0.41 15.57 -11.61
N VAL A 545 -0.90 15.37 -11.77
CA VAL A 545 -1.48 14.62 -12.89
C VAL A 545 -1.56 15.45 -14.18
N VAL A 546 -1.89 16.73 -14.10
CA VAL A 546 -2.04 17.59 -15.29
C VAL A 546 -0.70 17.79 -16.01
N PRO A 547 0.41 18.19 -15.35
CA PRO A 547 1.69 18.34 -16.04
C PRO A 547 2.22 17.02 -16.61
N ALA A 548 1.96 15.90 -15.93
CA ALA A 548 2.31 14.57 -16.44
C ALA A 548 1.59 14.26 -17.75
N TRP A 549 0.26 14.45 -17.80
CA TRP A 549 -0.50 14.24 -19.04
C TRP A 549 -0.14 15.24 -20.13
N ALA A 550 0.03 16.52 -19.79
CA ALA A 550 0.40 17.55 -20.76
C ALA A 550 1.72 17.17 -21.45
N SER A 551 2.70 16.75 -20.67
CA SER A 551 3.99 16.26 -21.17
C SER A 551 3.82 15.02 -22.05
N VAL A 552 3.03 14.04 -21.60
CA VAL A 552 2.79 12.79 -22.36
C VAL A 552 2.11 13.05 -23.70
N LEU A 553 1.20 14.02 -23.76
CA LEU A 553 0.47 14.42 -24.97
C LEU A 553 1.32 15.26 -25.95
N GLY A 554 2.58 15.54 -25.61
CA GLY A 554 3.53 16.26 -26.46
C GLY A 554 3.71 17.74 -26.12
N GLY A 555 3.07 18.24 -25.06
CA GLY A 555 3.37 19.55 -24.48
C GLY A 555 4.72 19.55 -23.75
N GLU A 556 5.17 20.72 -23.31
CA GLU A 556 6.38 20.83 -22.49
C GLU A 556 6.03 20.75 -21.00
N PRO A 557 6.88 20.12 -20.16
CA PRO A 557 6.61 20.00 -18.73
C PRO A 557 6.45 21.34 -17.98
N THR A 558 6.95 22.42 -18.59
CA THR A 558 6.89 23.79 -18.06
C THR A 558 5.69 24.58 -18.58
N ASP A 559 4.83 23.99 -19.40
CA ASP A 559 3.62 24.64 -19.90
C ASP A 559 2.72 25.06 -18.73
N ASP A 560 2.18 26.28 -18.83
CA ASP A 560 1.22 26.77 -17.86
C ASP A 560 -0.13 26.07 -18.04
N ASN A 561 -0.43 25.19 -17.09
CA ASN A 561 -1.66 24.42 -17.02
C ASN A 561 -2.52 24.82 -15.81
N GLU A 562 -2.28 25.98 -15.20
CA GLU A 562 -2.95 26.41 -13.97
C GLU A 562 -4.48 26.45 -14.12
N ALA A 563 -4.98 27.02 -15.22
CA ALA A 563 -6.42 27.06 -15.50
C ALA A 563 -7.08 25.66 -15.54
N ILE A 564 -6.38 24.67 -16.11
CA ILE A 564 -6.86 23.28 -16.15
C ILE A 564 -6.81 22.66 -14.75
N VAL A 565 -5.74 22.89 -14.00
CA VAL A 565 -5.61 22.42 -12.61
C VAL A 565 -6.74 22.98 -11.73
N GLU A 566 -7.00 24.28 -11.81
CA GLU A 566 -8.08 24.94 -11.06
C GLU A 566 -9.46 24.40 -11.45
N ALA A 567 -9.73 24.26 -12.76
CA ALA A 567 -10.98 23.70 -13.25
C ALA A 567 -11.20 22.26 -12.76
N LEU A 568 -10.16 21.41 -12.78
CA LEU A 568 -10.22 20.05 -12.22
C LEU A 568 -10.58 20.08 -10.73
N VAL A 569 -9.94 20.97 -9.98
CA VAL A 569 -10.18 21.10 -8.53
C VAL A 569 -11.62 21.52 -8.26
N GLU A 570 -12.13 22.50 -8.99
CA GLU A 570 -13.52 22.95 -8.92
C GLU A 570 -14.49 21.82 -9.26
N ASP A 571 -14.30 21.19 -10.43
CA ASP A 571 -15.22 20.21 -10.98
C ASP A 571 -15.30 18.94 -10.13
N ILE A 572 -14.18 18.48 -9.59
CA ILE A 572 -14.10 17.21 -8.84
C ILE A 572 -14.44 17.43 -7.36
N ARG A 573 -13.99 18.52 -6.73
CA ARG A 573 -14.33 18.81 -5.32
C ARG A 573 -15.74 19.37 -5.17
N GLY A 574 -16.20 20.19 -6.12
CA GLY A 574 -17.57 20.73 -6.15
C GLY A 574 -18.63 19.64 -6.24
N ARG A 575 -18.38 18.57 -7.00
CA ARG A 575 -19.22 17.37 -7.05
C ARG A 575 -19.20 16.53 -5.76
N ARG A 576 -18.21 16.72 -4.87
CA ARG A 576 -18.02 15.93 -3.63
C ARG A 576 -18.57 16.62 -2.36
N ALA A 577 -18.93 17.90 -2.43
CA ALA A 577 -19.56 18.59 -1.31
C ALA A 577 -21.05 18.20 -1.23
N PRO A 578 -21.58 17.77 -0.06
CA PRO A 578 -23.02 17.71 0.09
C PRO A 578 -23.55 19.14 -0.07
N ARG A 579 -24.46 19.35 -1.03
CA ARG A 579 -25.32 20.53 -0.98
C ARG A 579 -26.06 20.43 0.35
N ARG A 580 -25.81 21.41 1.22
CA ARG A 580 -26.37 21.47 2.58
C ARG A 580 -27.88 21.41 2.58
#